data_AF-A0A2N2E0T9-F1
#
_entry.id   AF-A0A2N2E0T9-F1
#
_cell.length_a   1.000
_cell.length_b   1.000
_cell.length_c   1.000
_cell.angle_alpha   90.00
_cell.angle_beta   90.00
_cell.angle_gamma   90.00
#
_symmetry.space_group_name_H-M   'P 1'
#
loop_
_entity.id
_entity.type
_entity.pdbx_description
1 polymer ?
#
loop_
_entity_poly.entity_id
_entity_poly.type
_entity_poly.pdbx_seq_one_letter_code
_entity_poly.pdbx_strand_id
1 'polypeptide(L)'
;MNDQQREVKELTTPSGKKLEIKTYVTARERNEIRDAMLPFMNVDTATNKVDDKISGDVLVKAEPKLIEVIVSSFDGSSEKVLDRILDGSPEDYDFIVKNLKFISDGKGNLNQAKPTISGSDTSPVN
;
A
#
# COMPACT_ATOMS: atom_id res chain seq x y z
N MET A 1 5.25 18.69 19.94
CA MET A 1 5.20 18.31 18.52
C MET A 1 3.73 18.23 18.16
N ASN A 2 3.24 19.09 17.27
CA ASN A 2 1.82 19.13 16.95
C ASN A 2 1.50 17.96 16.02
N ASP A 3 0.93 16.90 16.59
CA ASP A 3 0.13 15.92 15.84
C ASP A 3 -1.11 16.65 15.31
N GLN A 4 -0.93 17.43 14.24
CA GLN A 4 -2.08 17.80 13.42
C GLN A 4 -2.68 16.49 12.92
N GLN A 5 -3.87 16.16 13.41
CA GLN A 5 -4.69 15.05 12.94
C GLN A 5 -4.66 15.05 11.42
N ARG A 6 -3.83 14.18 10.86
CA ARG A 6 -3.69 14.07 9.42
C ARG A 6 -5.00 13.53 8.89
N GLU A 7 -5.43 14.06 7.76
CA GLU A 7 -6.63 13.57 7.12
C GLU A 7 -6.45 12.08 6.81
N VAL A 8 -7.28 11.26 7.45
CA VAL A 8 -7.31 9.82 7.31
C VAL A 8 -8.57 9.45 6.54
N LYS A 9 -8.42 8.56 5.57
CA LYS A 9 -9.52 7.98 4.83
C LYS A 9 -9.81 6.59 5.38
N GLU A 10 -11.07 6.34 5.70
CA GLU A 10 -11.56 5.02 6.01
C GLU A 10 -11.88 4.25 4.72
N LEU A 11 -11.40 3.02 4.63
CA LEU A 11 -11.72 2.05 3.60
C LEU A 11 -12.19 0.76 4.27
N THR A 12 -13.07 0.03 3.58
CA THR A 12 -13.47 -1.30 3.99
C THR A 12 -12.77 -2.32 3.10
N THR A 13 -12.11 -3.29 3.72
CA THR A 13 -11.47 -4.39 2.98
C THR A 13 -12.52 -5.39 2.47
N PRO A 14 -12.17 -6.28 1.51
CA PRO A 14 -13.09 -7.32 1.03
C PRO A 14 -13.66 -8.19 2.15
N SER A 15 -12.89 -8.46 3.21
CA SER A 15 -13.36 -9.21 4.38
C SER A 15 -14.29 -8.40 5.31
N GLY A 16 -14.58 -7.14 5.01
CA GLY A 16 -15.38 -6.25 5.83
C GLY A 16 -14.62 -5.54 6.96
N LYS A 17 -13.28 -5.66 7.04
CA LYS A 17 -12.49 -4.98 8.08
C LYS A 17 -12.29 -3.51 7.75
N LYS A 18 -12.14 -2.69 8.78
CA LYS A 18 -11.89 -1.25 8.62
C LYS A 18 -10.39 -0.98 8.45
N LEU A 19 -10.04 -0.15 7.49
CA LEU A 19 -8.69 0.29 7.22
C LEU A 19 -8.66 1.81 7.22
N GLU A 20 -7.80 2.41 8.04
CA GLU A 20 -7.56 3.85 8.03
C GLU A 20 -6.20 4.13 7.40
N ILE A 21 -6.21 4.94 6.34
CA ILE A 21 -5.00 5.33 5.61
C ILE A 21 -4.82 6.84 5.58
N LYS A 22 -3.58 7.30 5.70
CA LYS A 22 -3.23 8.72 5.50
C LYS A 22 -3.51 9.11 4.04
N THR A 23 -4.16 10.26 3.81
CA THR A 23 -4.50 10.71 2.44
C THR A 23 -3.29 11.18 1.63
N TYR A 24 -2.20 11.58 2.31
CA TYR A 24 -0.95 11.98 1.68
C TYR A 24 0.26 11.54 2.50
N VAL A 25 1.39 11.37 1.83
CA VAL A 25 2.71 11.15 2.43
C VAL A 25 3.53 12.42 2.41
N THR A 26 4.18 12.73 3.53
CA THR A 26 5.11 13.85 3.62
C THR A 26 6.43 13.55 2.91
N ALA A 27 7.23 14.59 2.62
CA ALA A 27 8.56 14.40 2.04
C ALA A 27 9.49 13.53 2.93
N ARG A 28 9.32 13.62 4.26
CA ARG A 28 10.06 12.79 5.22
C ARG A 28 9.71 11.31 5.06
N GLU A 29 8.41 11.00 5.07
CA GLU A 29 7.90 9.64 4.88
C GLU A 29 8.26 9.07 3.51
N ARG A 30 8.22 9.91 2.46
CA ARG A 30 8.67 9.53 1.12
C ARG A 30 10.14 9.15 1.10
N ASN A 31 10.99 9.89 1.82
CA ASN A 31 12.40 9.54 1.95
C ASN A 31 12.57 8.24 2.74
N GLU A 32 11.82 8.02 3.81
CA GLU A 32 11.87 6.76 4.59
C GLU A 32 11.50 5.53 3.74
N ILE A 33 10.46 5.65 2.91
CA ILE A 33 10.07 4.59 1.96
C ILE A 33 11.19 4.37 0.93
N ARG A 34 11.76 5.46 0.40
CA ARG A 34 12.84 5.39 -0.60
C ARG A 34 14.11 4.75 -0.01
N ASP A 35 14.50 5.13 1.20
CA ASP A 35 15.66 4.59 1.89
C ASP A 35 15.52 3.10 2.16
N ALA A 36 14.30 2.62 2.43
CA ALA A 36 14.03 1.20 2.56
C ALA A 36 14.10 0.44 1.22
N MET A 37 13.82 1.10 0.10
CA MET A 37 13.92 0.51 -1.24
C MET A 37 15.35 0.49 -1.79
N LEU A 38 16.17 1.50 -1.48
CA LEU A 38 17.52 1.68 -2.04
C LEU A 38 18.44 0.44 -1.94
N PRO A 39 18.51 -0.31 -0.83
CA PRO A 39 19.37 -1.50 -0.72
C PRO A 39 19.04 -2.61 -1.70
N PHE A 40 17.82 -2.60 -2.24
CA PHE A 40 17.33 -3.62 -3.17
C PHE A 40 17.42 -3.16 -4.64
N MET A 41 17.78 -1.90 -4.87
CA MET A 41 18.01 -1.38 -6.22
C MET A 41 19.40 -1.81 -6.69
N ASN A 42 19.43 -2.71 -7.68
CA ASN A 42 20.69 -3.05 -8.34
C ASN A 42 21.13 -1.88 -9.22
N VAL A 43 22.27 -1.28 -8.85
CA VAL A 43 22.97 -0.34 -9.72
C VAL A 43 23.94 -1.15 -10.56
N ASP A 44 23.73 -1.16 -11.87
CA ASP A 44 24.70 -1.73 -12.79
C ASP A 44 25.90 -0.78 -12.88
N THR A 45 26.95 -1.12 -12.12
CA THR A 45 28.20 -0.36 -12.04
C THR A 45 29.00 -0.38 -13.34
N ALA A 46 28.66 -1.25 -14.31
CA ALA A 46 29.32 -1.29 -15.61
C ALA A 46 28.75 -0.25 -16.58
N THR A 47 27.45 0.05 -16.47
CA THR A 47 26.76 1.01 -17.36
C THR A 47 26.42 2.34 -16.67
N ASN A 48 26.66 2.48 -15.36
CA ASN A 48 26.19 3.60 -14.53
C ASN A 48 24.68 3.84 -14.67
N LYS A 49 23.92 2.79 -14.99
CA LYS A 49 22.47 2.82 -15.04
C LYS A 49 21.90 2.06 -13.86
N VAL A 50 20.85 2.61 -13.29
CA VAL A 50 19.98 1.84 -12.40
C VAL A 50 19.28 0.82 -13.28
N ASP A 51 19.28 -0.45 -12.89
CA ASP A 51 18.50 -1.45 -13.60
C ASP A 51 17.00 -1.10 -13.40
N ASP A 52 16.35 -0.60 -14.46
CA ASP A 52 14.94 -0.22 -14.43
C ASP A 52 14.01 -1.41 -14.20
N LYS A 53 14.55 -2.64 -14.22
CA LYS A 53 13.86 -3.82 -13.75
C LYS A 53 13.81 -3.79 -12.22
N ILE A 54 12.77 -3.13 -11.68
CA ILE A 54 12.35 -3.35 -10.29
C ILE A 54 12.18 -4.86 -10.12
N SER A 55 13.11 -5.51 -9.42
CA SER A 55 13.03 -6.93 -9.16
C SER A 55 11.82 -7.19 -8.27
N GLY A 56 11.16 -8.36 -8.42
CA GLY A 56 10.04 -8.73 -7.56
C GLY A 56 10.39 -8.66 -6.08
N ASP A 57 11.66 -8.91 -5.75
CA ASP A 57 12.22 -8.80 -4.39
C ASP A 57 12.15 -7.38 -3.81
N VAL A 58 12.38 -6.35 -4.63
CA VAL A 58 12.23 -4.94 -4.22
C VAL A 58 10.77 -4.67 -3.86
N LEU A 59 9.83 -5.20 -4.63
CA LEU A 59 8.40 -4.99 -4.42
C LEU A 59 7.96 -5.61 -3.09
N VAL A 60 8.34 -6.87 -2.84
CA VAL A 60 8.02 -7.61 -1.61
C VAL A 60 8.60 -6.93 -0.37
N LYS A 61 9.76 -6.28 -0.48
CA LYS A 61 10.39 -5.57 0.65
C LYS A 61 9.84 -4.16 0.87
N ALA A 62 9.34 -3.51 -0.18
CA ALA A 62 8.78 -2.17 -0.07
C ALA A 62 7.36 -2.14 0.50
N GLU A 63 6.56 -3.18 0.24
CA GLU A 63 5.16 -3.26 0.66
C GLU A 63 4.97 -3.17 2.18
N PRO A 64 5.73 -3.90 3.02
CA PRO A 64 5.67 -3.74 4.47
C PRO A 64 5.96 -2.30 4.91
N LYS A 65 6.93 -1.64 4.27
CA LYS A 65 7.30 -0.28 4.63
C LYS A 65 6.21 0.74 4.27
N LEU A 66 5.56 0.55 3.12
CA LEU A 66 4.41 1.35 2.72
C LEU A 66 3.27 1.21 3.73
N ILE A 67 3.01 -0.01 4.21
CA ILE A 67 1.97 -0.28 5.21
C ILE A 67 2.27 0.45 6.52
N GLU A 68 3.50 0.33 7.04
CA GLU A 68 3.92 1.02 8.28
C GLU A 68 3.78 2.54 8.20
N VAL A 69 4.09 3.11 7.05
CA VAL A 69 4.15 4.56 6.88
C VAL A 69 2.75 5.14 6.62
N ILE A 70 1.90 4.46 5.85
CA ILE A 70 0.64 5.02 5.34
C ILE A 70 -0.57 4.58 6.17
N VAL A 71 -0.59 3.35 6.70
CA VAL A 71 -1.74 2.83 7.44
C VAL A 71 -1.68 3.29 8.89
N SER A 72 -2.72 3.94 9.38
CA SER A 72 -2.82 4.39 10.78
C SER A 72 -3.50 3.36 11.68
N SER A 73 -4.47 2.62 11.15
CA SER A 73 -5.25 1.64 11.91
C SER A 73 -5.78 0.54 10.99
N PHE A 74 -5.84 -0.68 11.52
CA PHE A 74 -6.48 -1.83 10.88
C PHE A 74 -7.38 -2.54 11.89
N ASP A 75 -8.66 -2.68 11.52
CA ASP A 75 -9.73 -3.27 12.32
C ASP A 75 -9.86 -2.67 13.72
N GLY A 76 -9.77 -1.33 13.79
CA GLY A 76 -9.88 -0.57 15.04
C GLY A 76 -8.62 -0.60 15.92
N SER A 77 -7.50 -1.13 15.42
CA SER A 77 -6.23 -1.12 16.15
C SER A 77 -5.12 -0.43 15.36
N SER A 78 -4.41 0.47 16.03
CA SER A 78 -3.18 1.11 15.55
C SER A 78 -1.91 0.37 15.98
N GLU A 79 -2.04 -0.75 16.69
CA GLU A 79 -0.90 -1.52 17.20
C GLU A 79 -0.58 -2.72 16.29
N LYS A 80 0.70 -2.87 15.95
CA LYS A 80 1.20 -3.98 15.11
C LYS A 80 0.39 -4.16 13.83
N VAL A 81 0.04 -3.04 13.19
CA VAL A 81 -0.85 -2.99 12.01
C VAL A 81 -0.32 -3.89 10.89
N LEU A 82 0.99 -3.86 10.64
CA LEU A 82 1.63 -4.73 9.66
C LEU A 82 1.39 -6.21 9.97
N ASP A 83 1.72 -6.67 11.19
CA ASP A 83 1.54 -8.07 11.58
C ASP A 83 0.08 -8.51 11.43
N ARG A 84 -0.88 -7.67 11.85
CA ARG A 84 -2.31 -7.96 11.73
C ARG A 84 -2.78 -8.09 10.28
N ILE A 85 -2.20 -7.31 9.37
CA ILE A 85 -2.49 -7.39 7.94
C ILE A 85 -1.85 -8.65 7.34
N LEU A 86 -0.63 -9.00 7.77
CA LEU A 86 0.07 -10.22 7.33
C LEU A 86 -0.58 -11.51 7.84
N ASP A 87 -1.16 -11.49 9.05
CA ASP A 87 -1.96 -12.58 9.62
C ASP A 87 -3.40 -12.62 9.05
N GLY A 88 -3.74 -11.65 8.19
CA GLY A 88 -5.04 -11.49 7.56
C GLY A 88 -5.27 -12.39 6.34
N SER A 89 -6.34 -12.10 5.60
CA SER A 89 -6.60 -12.80 4.33
C SER A 89 -5.69 -12.24 3.23
N PRO A 90 -5.23 -13.07 2.28
CA PRO A 90 -4.47 -12.59 1.13
C PRO A 90 -5.22 -11.53 0.31
N GLU A 91 -6.55 -11.63 0.23
CA GLU A 91 -7.41 -10.68 -0.48
C GLU A 91 -7.38 -9.28 0.16
N ASP A 92 -7.38 -9.21 1.51
CA ASP A 92 -7.24 -7.94 2.22
C ASP A 92 -5.84 -7.35 2.00
N TYR A 93 -4.79 -8.18 2.06
CA TYR A 93 -3.41 -7.74 1.83
C TYR A 93 -3.26 -7.11 0.43
N ASP A 94 -3.70 -7.81 -0.61
CA ASP A 94 -3.63 -7.34 -2.00
C ASP A 94 -4.43 -6.05 -2.19
N PHE A 95 -5.61 -5.96 -1.59
CA PHE A 95 -6.43 -4.76 -1.61
C PHE A 95 -5.71 -3.58 -0.97
N ILE A 96 -5.10 -3.78 0.20
CA ILE A 96 -4.37 -2.73 0.94
C ILE A 96 -3.18 -2.25 0.10
N VAL A 97 -2.29 -3.16 -0.31
CA VAL A 97 -1.08 -2.84 -1.09
C VAL A 97 -1.42 -2.06 -2.36
N LYS A 98 -2.48 -2.47 -3.07
CA LYS A 98 -2.94 -1.77 -4.29
C LYS A 98 -3.34 -0.33 -3.97
N ASN A 99 -4.10 -0.09 -2.91
CA ASN A 99 -4.52 1.25 -2.50
C ASN A 99 -3.34 2.12 -2.05
N LEU A 100 -2.35 1.55 -1.36
CA LEU A 100 -1.16 2.28 -0.90
C LEU A 100 -0.27 2.77 -2.06
N LYS A 101 -0.11 1.95 -3.11
CA LYS A 101 0.67 2.33 -4.31
C LYS A 101 0.10 3.58 -5.00
N PHE A 102 -1.22 3.76 -5.03
CA PHE A 102 -1.85 4.98 -5.57
C PHE A 102 -1.47 6.26 -4.82
N ILE A 103 -1.29 6.17 -3.50
CA ILE A 103 -0.94 7.31 -2.64
C ILE A 103 0.55 7.64 -2.78
N SER A 104 1.41 6.62 -2.78
CA SER A 104 2.87 6.77 -2.90
C SER A 104 3.32 7.38 -4.22
N ASP A 105 2.63 7.07 -5.32
CA ASP A 105 2.97 7.59 -6.67
C ASP A 105 2.60 9.08 -6.86
N GLY A 106 1.98 9.73 -5.88
CA GLY A 106 1.54 11.13 -6.00
C GLY A 106 0.40 11.33 -7.01
N LYS A 107 -0.23 10.26 -7.50
CA LYS A 107 -1.40 10.26 -8.40
C LYS A 107 -2.72 10.38 -7.64
N GLY A 108 -2.67 10.80 -6.38
CA GLY A 108 -3.77 10.71 -5.41
C GLY A 108 -5.01 11.53 -5.79
N ASN A 109 -5.98 10.87 -6.41
CA ASN A 109 -7.39 11.21 -6.25
C ASN A 109 -8.16 9.90 -6.05
N LEU A 110 -8.43 9.55 -4.78
CA LEU A 110 -9.03 8.27 -4.34
C LEU A 110 -10.51 8.09 -4.74
N ASN A 111 -11.00 8.88 -5.70
CA ASN A 111 -12.36 8.84 -6.25
C ASN A 111 -12.48 7.98 -7.52
N GLN A 112 -11.40 7.34 -7.98
CA GLN A 112 -11.41 6.51 -9.20
C GLN A 112 -11.07 5.03 -8.99
N ALA A 113 -10.80 4.61 -7.76
CA ALA A 113 -10.75 3.18 -7.44
C ALA A 113 -12.17 2.63 -7.40
N LYS A 114 -12.76 2.38 -8.59
CA LYS A 114 -13.94 1.52 -8.69
C LYS A 114 -13.55 0.17 -8.07
N PRO A 115 -14.29 -0.35 -7.08
CA PRO A 115 -14.16 -1.75 -6.71
C PRO A 115 -14.63 -2.56 -7.92
N THR A 116 -13.69 -3.12 -8.68
CA THR A 116 -14.01 -4.19 -9.64
C THR A 116 -14.32 -5.41 -8.80
N ILE A 117 -15.56 -5.51 -8.35
CA ILE A 117 -16.17 -6.76 -7.91
C ILE A 117 -16.16 -7.66 -9.15
N SER A 118 -15.16 -8.53 -9.23
CA SER A 118 -15.13 -9.68 -10.12
C SER A 118 -16.13 -10.71 -9.58
N GLY A 119 -17.42 -10.37 -9.65
CA GLY A 119 -18.52 -11.27 -9.38
C GLY A 119 -18.79 -12.10 -10.62
N SER A 120 -18.43 -13.37 -10.55
CA SER A 120 -18.88 -14.45 -11.42
C SER A 120 -20.40 -14.52 -11.51
N ASP A 121 -20.86 -15.11 -12.62
CA ASP A 121 -22.11 -15.87 -12.76
C ASP A 121 -23.31 -15.12 -13.36
N THR A 122 -23.41 -15.20 -14.70
CA THR A 122 -24.70 -15.48 -15.34
C THR A 122 -24.47 -16.51 -16.44
N SER A 123 -24.54 -17.78 -16.06
CA SER A 123 -24.90 -18.84 -17.01
C SER A 123 -26.22 -18.45 -17.70
N PRO A 124 -26.33 -18.43 -19.04
CA PRO A 124 -27.61 -18.24 -19.69
C PRO A 124 -28.39 -19.56 -19.61
N VAL A 125 -29.41 -19.58 -18.75
CA VAL A 125 -30.53 -20.52 -18.86
C VAL A 125 -31.65 -19.78 -19.58
N ASN A 126 -31.77 -20.07 -20.88
CA ASN A 126 -32.96 -20.49 -21.63
C ASN A 126 -32.89 -19.99 -23.08
#